data_AF-A0A942YIR7-F1
#
_entry.id   AF-A0A942YIR7-F1
#
_cell.length_a   1.000
_cell.length_b   1.000
_cell.length_c   1.000
_cell.angle_alpha   90.00
_cell.angle_beta   90.00
_cell.angle_gamma   90.00
#
_symmetry.space_group_name_H-M   'P 1'
#
loop_
_entity.id
_entity.type
_entity.pdbx_description
1 polymer ?
#
loop_
_entity_poly.entity_id
_entity_poly.type
_entity_poly.pdbx_seq_one_letter_code
_entity_poly.pdbx_strand_id
1 'polypeptide(L)'
;MKTKYIFMMTMMIILVVFNGVKESQAATENPLLIEANKYIGAPYLYGGESPQGFDSSGFVKYIFDQTYNQAMPRTAQKQYGVGTAVARNSLLPGDLVFFGSSETNITHVAFYKGNDQLIHVTVSQGVSITSFEKSAYWSANYVGARRVSKLPAATIDNTIVKEALKYEGTPYLYGGTTPNGFDSSGFTQYVINQTLGFKLPRTAQQQFAMGTEVARKSLEPGDLVFFGSNTSNITHVAIYKGNDELIHATVSQGVTITSFEKSAYWSSNFVGAKRITGAPVIDANNPLVKEALKYKGIPYVFGGENPEEGFDCSSFVRYVYEKALGIYLPRSTDQQWQVGKKIEMADIQSGDVIFFSDTYREGISHEGIYIGDNQFIHATRGDAVTISYLSSEYWQSKFTGVRRFTGLTIPKENPIVAEATKFIGEVPYVNGGTDPNTGFDVSGFVQYVYKHAANIDIPRWGDQQMLIGESVERSNLQPGDIVFFKLTAINPAIYIGNNQVVHVTVSDGVRITNIKTNTSWSSKYIGAVRVVK
;
A
#
# COMPACT_ATOMS: atom_id res chain seq x y z
N MET A 1 -72.77 -35.46 -15.44
CA MET A 1 -73.51 -34.56 -16.36
C MET A 1 -73.14 -33.12 -16.04
N LYS A 2 -72.96 -32.30 -17.09
CA LYS A 2 -72.71 -30.85 -17.22
C LYS A 2 -73.28 -29.99 -16.05
N THR A 3 -72.69 -28.87 -15.57
CA THR A 3 -72.37 -27.61 -16.29
C THR A 3 -71.52 -26.65 -15.41
N LYS A 4 -70.68 -25.82 -16.06
CA LYS A 4 -69.78 -24.75 -15.55
C LYS A 4 -70.51 -23.45 -15.13
N TYR A 5 -69.92 -22.66 -14.22
CA TYR A 5 -69.79 -21.17 -14.23
C TYR A 5 -68.68 -20.79 -13.21
N ILE A 6 -67.46 -20.42 -13.63
CA ILE A 6 -66.94 -19.07 -13.96
C ILE A 6 -66.98 -18.08 -12.78
N PHE A 7 -65.81 -17.90 -12.15
CA PHE A 7 -65.41 -16.64 -11.51
C PHE A 7 -63.94 -16.40 -11.88
N MET A 8 -63.70 -15.72 -12.99
CA MET A 8 -62.37 -15.25 -13.41
C MET A 8 -62.48 -13.75 -13.70
N MET A 9 -62.42 -12.99 -12.62
CA MET A 9 -62.24 -11.55 -12.54
C MET A 9 -61.50 -11.42 -11.20
N THR A 10 -60.27 -10.94 -11.06
CA THR A 10 -59.70 -9.70 -11.56
C THR A 10 -58.21 -9.76 -11.21
N MET A 11 -57.30 -9.91 -12.17
CA MET A 11 -55.85 -9.83 -11.89
C MET A 11 -55.07 -9.34 -13.10
N MET A 12 -55.56 -8.25 -13.72
CA MET A 12 -54.88 -7.61 -14.86
C MET A 12 -54.92 -6.08 -14.78
N ILE A 13 -55.03 -5.52 -13.57
CA ILE A 13 -55.01 -4.06 -13.35
C ILE A 13 -53.88 -3.64 -12.37
N ILE A 14 -53.36 -4.52 -11.51
CA ILE A 14 -52.37 -4.13 -10.49
C ILE A 14 -50.90 -4.18 -10.99
N LEU A 15 -50.57 -5.05 -11.95
CA LEU A 15 -49.19 -5.19 -12.45
C LEU A 15 -48.75 -4.02 -13.37
N VAL A 16 -49.69 -3.44 -14.12
CA VAL A 16 -49.42 -2.31 -15.04
C VAL A 16 -49.17 -1.01 -14.25
N VAL A 17 -49.89 -0.82 -13.13
CA VAL A 17 -49.76 0.39 -12.31
C VAL A 17 -48.42 0.43 -11.57
N PHE A 18 -47.92 -0.71 -11.08
CA PHE A 18 -46.62 -0.75 -10.37
C PHE A 18 -45.41 -0.51 -11.28
N ASN A 19 -45.43 -1.00 -12.53
CA ASN A 19 -44.36 -0.71 -13.50
C ASN A 19 -44.42 0.76 -13.99
N GLY A 20 -45.62 1.28 -14.25
CA GLY A 20 -45.80 2.69 -14.64
C GLY A 20 -45.36 3.69 -13.58
N VAL A 21 -45.53 3.36 -12.29
CA VAL A 21 -45.05 4.19 -11.17
C VAL A 21 -43.51 4.19 -11.11
N LYS A 22 -42.83 3.05 -11.21
CA LYS A 22 -41.35 2.97 -11.21
C LYS A 22 -40.71 3.67 -12.41
N GLU A 23 -41.26 3.52 -13.61
CA GLU A 23 -40.79 4.25 -14.81
C GLU A 23 -41.03 5.75 -14.71
N SER A 24 -42.19 6.18 -14.19
CA SER A 24 -42.47 7.61 -13.98
C SER A 24 -41.50 8.24 -12.97
N GLN A 25 -41.15 7.50 -11.91
CA GLN A 25 -40.22 7.95 -10.88
C GLN A 25 -38.79 8.07 -11.43
N ALA A 26 -38.32 7.07 -12.18
CA ALA A 26 -37.03 7.07 -12.87
C ALA A 26 -36.89 8.21 -13.91
N ALA A 27 -37.99 8.58 -14.57
CA ALA A 27 -38.03 9.72 -15.49
C ALA A 27 -37.89 11.08 -14.79
N THR A 28 -38.46 11.24 -13.59
CA THR A 28 -38.31 12.44 -12.76
C THR A 28 -36.94 12.56 -12.09
N GLU A 29 -36.19 11.47 -11.95
CA GLU A 29 -34.89 11.45 -11.27
C GLU A 29 -33.68 11.48 -12.23
N ASN A 30 -33.87 11.24 -13.54
CA ASN A 30 -32.77 11.25 -14.50
C ASN A 30 -32.23 12.69 -14.74
N PRO A 31 -30.95 12.99 -14.44
CA PRO A 31 -30.40 14.34 -14.56
C PRO A 31 -30.49 14.94 -15.97
N LEU A 32 -30.33 14.14 -17.02
CA LEU A 32 -30.45 14.61 -18.40
C LEU A 32 -31.88 15.05 -18.70
N LEU A 33 -32.88 14.32 -18.18
CA LEU A 33 -34.28 14.67 -18.37
C LEU A 33 -34.68 15.87 -17.53
N ILE A 34 -34.18 15.99 -16.29
CA ILE A 34 -34.39 17.17 -15.45
C ILE A 34 -33.87 18.42 -16.17
N GLU A 35 -32.65 18.36 -16.69
CA GLU A 35 -32.06 19.49 -17.43
C GLU A 35 -32.80 19.76 -18.73
N ALA A 36 -33.12 18.73 -19.52
CA ALA A 36 -33.84 18.89 -20.79
C ALA A 36 -35.23 19.53 -20.60
N ASN A 37 -35.93 19.22 -19.51
CA ASN A 37 -37.25 19.79 -19.23
C ASN A 37 -37.22 21.31 -19.01
N LYS A 38 -36.09 21.89 -18.57
CA LYS A 38 -35.97 23.36 -18.38
C LYS A 38 -36.12 24.14 -19.69
N TYR A 39 -35.89 23.48 -20.81
CA TYR A 39 -35.83 24.11 -22.13
C TYR A 39 -37.03 23.80 -23.01
N ILE A 40 -38.07 23.15 -22.49
CA ILE A 40 -39.34 22.97 -23.23
C ILE A 40 -39.85 24.35 -23.66
N GLY A 41 -40.11 24.50 -24.97
CA GLY A 41 -40.52 25.76 -25.59
C GLY A 41 -39.38 26.61 -26.16
N ALA A 42 -38.10 26.24 -25.96
CA ALA A 42 -37.00 26.92 -26.64
C ALA A 42 -37.10 26.72 -28.17
N PRO A 43 -36.84 27.74 -28.99
CA PRO A 43 -37.13 27.70 -30.42
C PRO A 43 -36.21 26.74 -31.19
N TYR A 44 -36.67 26.29 -32.34
CA TYR A 44 -35.82 25.59 -33.29
C TYR A 44 -34.90 26.58 -34.01
N LEU A 45 -33.62 26.22 -34.14
CA LEU A 45 -32.64 26.91 -34.96
C LEU A 45 -31.73 25.86 -35.60
N TYR A 46 -31.71 25.78 -36.94
CA TYR A 46 -30.78 24.89 -37.64
C TYR A 46 -29.34 25.28 -37.30
N GLY A 47 -28.53 24.33 -36.83
CA GLY A 47 -27.18 24.64 -36.37
C GLY A 47 -27.10 25.16 -34.92
N GLY A 48 -28.23 25.33 -34.23
CA GLY A 48 -28.30 25.89 -32.88
C GLY A 48 -27.85 24.93 -31.78
N GLU A 49 -27.15 25.47 -30.77
CA GLU A 49 -26.59 24.75 -29.61
C GLU A 49 -26.84 25.47 -28.27
N SER A 50 -27.77 26.43 -28.22
CA SER A 50 -28.00 27.23 -27.03
C SER A 50 -29.49 27.53 -26.78
N PRO A 51 -29.87 28.02 -25.60
CA PRO A 51 -31.27 28.31 -25.28
C PRO A 51 -31.95 29.33 -26.20
N GLN A 52 -31.18 30.12 -26.96
CA GLN A 52 -31.70 31.03 -27.99
C GLN A 52 -32.20 30.30 -29.23
N GLY A 53 -31.83 29.03 -29.41
CA GLY A 53 -32.34 28.15 -30.45
C GLY A 53 -31.50 26.89 -30.59
N PHE A 54 -32.17 25.74 -30.77
CA PHE A 54 -31.52 24.44 -30.88
C PHE A 54 -31.88 23.72 -32.19
N ASP A 55 -30.98 22.86 -32.67
CA ASP A 55 -31.37 21.67 -33.43
C ASP A 55 -31.32 20.42 -32.55
N SER A 56 -31.80 19.26 -33.03
CA SER A 56 -31.90 18.05 -32.21
C SER A 56 -30.56 17.61 -31.62
N SER A 57 -29.48 17.66 -32.42
CA SER A 57 -28.16 17.22 -31.99
C SER A 57 -27.44 18.26 -31.14
N GLY A 58 -27.65 19.55 -31.41
CA GLY A 58 -27.15 20.66 -30.60
C GLY A 58 -27.82 20.71 -29.23
N PHE A 59 -29.12 20.39 -29.15
CA PHE A 59 -29.84 20.23 -27.89
C PHE A 59 -29.25 19.09 -27.04
N VAL A 60 -29.09 17.89 -27.61
CA VAL A 60 -28.44 16.78 -26.90
C VAL A 60 -27.05 17.18 -26.41
N LYS A 61 -26.24 17.79 -27.28
CA LYS A 61 -24.90 18.25 -26.90
C LYS A 61 -24.93 19.23 -25.74
N TYR A 62 -25.80 20.23 -25.80
CA TYR A 62 -25.97 21.22 -24.74
C TYR A 62 -26.40 20.57 -23.42
N ILE A 63 -27.39 19.67 -23.44
CA ILE A 63 -27.84 18.99 -22.22
C ILE A 63 -26.72 18.12 -21.61
N PHE A 64 -25.95 17.38 -22.41
CA PHE A 64 -24.81 16.62 -21.90
C PHE A 64 -23.67 17.50 -21.38
N ASP A 65 -23.44 18.66 -21.98
CA ASP A 65 -22.47 19.64 -21.51
C ASP A 65 -22.88 20.20 -20.13
N GLN A 66 -24.13 20.68 -20.01
CA GLN A 66 -24.65 21.26 -18.77
C GLN A 66 -24.82 20.22 -17.65
N THR A 67 -25.24 19.00 -17.99
CA THR A 67 -25.52 17.95 -16.99
C THR A 67 -24.25 17.19 -16.62
N TYR A 68 -23.47 16.81 -17.63
CA TYR A 68 -22.43 15.81 -17.50
C TYR A 68 -21.01 16.34 -17.76
N ASN A 69 -20.84 17.58 -18.22
CA ASN A 69 -19.56 18.12 -18.71
C ASN A 69 -18.91 17.16 -19.73
N GLN A 70 -19.75 16.48 -20.52
CA GLN A 70 -19.36 15.49 -21.50
C GLN A 70 -19.57 16.06 -22.90
N ALA A 71 -18.47 16.23 -23.63
CA ALA A 71 -18.52 16.71 -25.00
C ALA A 71 -19.18 15.65 -25.91
N MET A 72 -20.40 15.94 -26.37
CA MET A 72 -21.07 15.12 -27.39
C MET A 72 -20.69 15.59 -28.80
N PRO A 73 -20.55 14.66 -29.77
CA PRO A 73 -20.36 15.03 -31.16
C PRO A 73 -21.49 15.94 -31.67
N ARG A 74 -21.17 16.82 -32.62
CA ARG A 74 -22.11 17.84 -33.10
C ARG A 74 -23.32 17.31 -33.88
N THR A 75 -23.24 16.14 -34.49
CA THR A 75 -24.27 15.64 -35.42
C THR A 75 -24.92 14.39 -34.86
N ALA A 76 -26.22 14.19 -35.14
CA ALA A 76 -26.96 13.00 -34.71
C ALA A 76 -26.30 11.71 -35.21
N GLN A 77 -25.77 11.69 -36.45
CA GLN A 77 -25.00 10.58 -36.99
C GLN A 77 -23.77 10.21 -36.16
N LYS A 78 -22.98 11.20 -35.72
CA LYS A 78 -21.81 10.92 -34.86
C LYS A 78 -22.23 10.55 -33.45
N GLN A 79 -23.31 11.14 -32.92
CA GLN A 79 -23.86 10.79 -31.62
C GLN A 79 -24.41 9.35 -31.57
N TYR A 80 -24.89 8.81 -32.68
CA TYR A 80 -25.32 7.41 -32.78
C TYR A 80 -24.18 6.41 -32.51
N GLY A 81 -22.92 6.82 -32.65
CA GLY A 81 -21.76 6.01 -32.30
C GLY A 81 -21.34 6.08 -30.83
N VAL A 82 -22.03 6.87 -30.00
CA VAL A 82 -21.64 7.13 -28.60
C VAL A 82 -22.49 6.28 -27.65
N GLY A 83 -21.85 5.64 -26.68
CA GLY A 83 -22.51 4.83 -25.65
C GLY A 83 -22.83 3.39 -26.09
N THR A 84 -23.57 2.67 -25.25
CA THR A 84 -23.93 1.27 -25.51
C THR A 84 -25.25 1.17 -26.29
N ALA A 85 -25.38 0.21 -27.20
CA ALA A 85 -26.63 -0.03 -27.91
C ALA A 85 -27.72 -0.51 -26.95
N VAL A 86 -28.94 0.01 -27.11
CA VAL A 86 -30.11 -0.38 -26.31
C VAL A 86 -31.19 -0.90 -27.24
N ALA A 87 -31.73 -2.08 -26.92
CA ALA A 87 -32.88 -2.63 -27.62
C ALA A 87 -34.13 -1.75 -27.40
N ARG A 88 -34.97 -1.59 -28.42
CA ARG A 88 -36.19 -0.76 -28.38
C ARG A 88 -37.13 -1.08 -27.21
N ASN A 89 -37.25 -2.35 -26.82
CA ASN A 89 -38.06 -2.80 -25.69
C ASN A 89 -37.36 -2.67 -24.32
N SER A 90 -36.12 -2.20 -24.30
CA SER A 90 -35.26 -2.06 -23.11
C SER A 90 -34.87 -0.60 -22.85
N LEU A 91 -35.59 0.33 -23.49
CA LEU A 91 -35.41 1.76 -23.33
C LEU A 91 -35.72 2.17 -21.89
N LEU A 92 -34.81 2.94 -21.30
CA LEU A 92 -34.98 3.58 -20.00
C LEU A 92 -34.98 5.10 -20.16
N PRO A 93 -35.68 5.83 -19.26
CA PRO A 93 -35.61 7.29 -19.24
C PRO A 93 -34.16 7.80 -19.24
N GLY A 94 -33.84 8.68 -20.19
CA GLY A 94 -32.51 9.25 -20.43
C GLY A 94 -31.73 8.62 -21.58
N ASP A 95 -32.17 7.49 -22.13
CA ASP A 95 -31.57 6.93 -23.35
C ASP A 95 -31.75 7.87 -24.54
N LEU A 96 -30.78 7.87 -25.45
CA LEU A 96 -30.87 8.59 -26.72
C LEU A 96 -31.51 7.70 -27.77
N VAL A 97 -32.56 8.21 -28.42
CA VAL A 97 -33.31 7.54 -29.50
C VAL A 97 -33.01 8.24 -30.81
N PHE A 98 -32.62 7.48 -31.82
CA PHE A 98 -32.15 7.99 -33.10
C PHE A 98 -33.07 7.61 -34.25
N PHE A 99 -33.25 8.55 -35.17
CA PHE A 99 -34.17 8.42 -36.30
C PHE A 99 -33.49 8.76 -37.62
N GLY A 100 -33.93 8.11 -38.69
CA GLY A 100 -33.36 8.21 -40.02
C GLY A 100 -33.83 7.08 -40.93
N SER A 101 -33.14 6.90 -42.07
CA SER A 101 -33.46 5.83 -43.02
C SER A 101 -32.64 4.55 -42.83
N SER A 102 -31.49 4.64 -42.14
CA SER A 102 -30.64 3.51 -41.78
C SER A 102 -29.62 3.91 -40.70
N GLU A 103 -28.87 2.95 -40.16
CA GLU A 103 -27.77 3.19 -39.21
C GLU A 103 -26.67 4.13 -39.76
N THR A 104 -26.56 4.20 -41.08
CA THR A 104 -25.61 5.07 -41.81
C THR A 104 -26.19 6.41 -42.24
N ASN A 105 -27.49 6.64 -42.00
CA ASN A 105 -28.19 7.88 -42.34
C ASN A 105 -29.17 8.28 -41.22
N ILE A 106 -28.60 8.74 -40.11
CA ILE A 106 -29.27 9.29 -38.94
C ILE A 106 -29.43 10.79 -39.09
N THR A 107 -30.66 11.26 -39.06
CA THR A 107 -31.00 12.68 -39.27
C THR A 107 -31.53 13.36 -38.01
N HIS A 108 -31.95 12.60 -37.00
CA HIS A 108 -32.57 13.13 -35.78
C HIS A 108 -32.18 12.34 -34.54
N VAL A 109 -32.23 13.00 -33.38
CA VAL A 109 -32.01 12.39 -32.05
C VAL A 109 -32.98 12.97 -31.03
N ALA A 110 -33.37 12.16 -30.05
CA ALA A 110 -34.24 12.54 -28.95
C ALA A 110 -33.80 11.90 -27.63
N PHE A 111 -34.16 12.50 -26.50
CA PHE A 111 -34.12 11.81 -25.21
C PHE A 111 -35.41 11.01 -25.02
N TYR A 112 -35.30 9.73 -24.66
CA TYR A 112 -36.45 8.96 -24.20
C TYR A 112 -36.82 9.39 -22.80
N LYS A 113 -38.05 9.86 -22.60
CA LYS A 113 -38.57 10.30 -21.30
C LYS A 113 -39.23 9.16 -20.52
N GLY A 114 -39.48 8.00 -21.14
CA GLY A 114 -40.34 6.95 -20.58
C GLY A 114 -41.80 7.15 -20.98
N ASN A 115 -42.64 6.14 -20.74
CA ASN A 115 -44.08 6.17 -21.00
C ASN A 115 -44.45 6.65 -22.41
N ASP A 116 -43.75 6.17 -23.45
CA ASP A 116 -44.00 6.56 -24.85
C ASP A 116 -43.74 8.05 -25.14
N GLN A 117 -42.84 8.70 -24.40
CA GLN A 117 -42.53 10.13 -24.58
C GLN A 117 -41.08 10.38 -25.00
N LEU A 118 -40.88 11.34 -25.89
CA LEU A 118 -39.59 11.86 -26.34
C LEU A 118 -39.46 13.33 -25.97
N ILE A 119 -38.32 13.77 -25.45
CA ILE A 119 -37.93 15.19 -25.39
C ILE A 119 -36.94 15.45 -26.51
N HIS A 120 -37.28 16.35 -27.45
CA HIS A 120 -36.42 16.69 -28.57
C HIS A 120 -36.85 17.99 -29.23
N VAL A 121 -36.06 18.44 -30.21
CA VAL A 121 -36.37 19.65 -30.97
C VAL A 121 -37.10 19.29 -32.25
N THR A 122 -38.24 19.90 -32.52
CA THR A 122 -38.96 19.81 -33.80
C THR A 122 -38.97 21.15 -34.51
N VAL A 123 -39.00 21.15 -35.84
CA VAL A 123 -39.00 22.39 -36.64
C VAL A 123 -40.21 23.28 -36.30
N SER A 124 -41.37 22.68 -36.05
CA SER A 124 -42.63 23.40 -35.82
C SER A 124 -42.86 23.88 -34.39
N GLN A 125 -42.24 23.23 -33.39
CA GLN A 125 -42.53 23.50 -31.96
C GLN A 125 -41.29 23.83 -31.13
N GLY A 126 -40.08 23.78 -31.71
CA GLY A 126 -38.86 23.88 -30.92
C GLY A 126 -38.69 22.65 -30.01
N VAL A 127 -38.09 22.83 -28.83
CA VAL A 127 -37.95 21.77 -27.83
C VAL A 127 -39.33 21.39 -27.30
N SER A 128 -39.81 20.19 -27.62
CA SER A 128 -41.15 19.73 -27.23
C SER A 128 -41.14 18.27 -26.78
N ILE A 129 -42.26 17.86 -26.17
CA ILE A 129 -42.52 16.46 -25.80
C ILE A 129 -43.48 15.87 -26.83
N THR A 130 -43.08 14.79 -27.50
CA THR A 130 -43.92 14.07 -28.46
C THR A 130 -44.05 12.60 -28.11
N SER A 131 -45.06 11.93 -28.66
CA SER A 131 -45.20 10.48 -28.52
C SER A 131 -44.19 9.74 -29.41
N PHE A 132 -43.65 8.62 -28.92
CA PHE A 132 -42.71 7.79 -29.67
C PHE A 132 -43.44 6.75 -30.55
N GLU A 133 -43.93 5.69 -29.94
CA GLU A 133 -44.64 4.56 -30.50
C GLU A 133 -45.99 4.95 -31.12
N LYS A 134 -46.74 5.86 -30.49
CA LYS A 134 -48.02 6.34 -31.03
C LYS A 134 -47.88 7.31 -32.21
N SER A 135 -46.68 7.85 -32.45
CA SER A 135 -46.43 8.68 -33.62
C SER A 135 -46.07 7.80 -34.82
N ALA A 136 -46.93 7.82 -35.85
CA ALA A 136 -46.68 7.08 -37.08
C ALA A 136 -45.33 7.44 -37.72
N TYR A 137 -44.92 8.71 -37.61
CA TYR A 137 -43.64 9.18 -38.14
C TYR A 137 -42.46 8.70 -37.30
N TRP A 138 -42.46 8.93 -35.97
CA TRP A 138 -41.30 8.60 -35.13
C TRP A 138 -41.11 7.09 -34.97
N SER A 139 -42.21 6.34 -34.84
CA SER A 139 -42.16 4.88 -34.75
C SER A 139 -41.63 4.23 -36.04
N ALA A 140 -42.03 4.74 -37.22
CA ALA A 140 -41.59 4.22 -38.51
C ALA A 140 -40.14 4.58 -38.87
N ASN A 141 -39.63 5.72 -38.40
CA ASN A 141 -38.27 6.18 -38.70
C ASN A 141 -37.26 5.84 -37.57
N TYR A 142 -37.64 5.01 -36.59
CA TYR A 142 -36.72 4.55 -35.55
C TYR A 142 -35.59 3.71 -36.15
N VAL A 143 -34.35 4.09 -35.86
CA VAL A 143 -33.16 3.35 -36.32
C VAL A 143 -32.49 2.60 -35.16
N GLY A 144 -32.43 3.20 -33.98
CA GLY A 144 -31.81 2.56 -32.82
C GLY A 144 -31.72 3.49 -31.62
N ALA A 145 -31.23 2.95 -30.51
CA ALA A 145 -31.03 3.71 -29.28
C ALA A 145 -29.67 3.47 -28.66
N ARG A 146 -29.17 4.49 -27.95
CA ARG A 146 -27.91 4.44 -27.20
C ARG A 146 -28.12 4.86 -25.76
N ARG A 147 -27.54 4.12 -24.83
CA ARG A 147 -27.38 4.53 -23.45
C ARG A 147 -26.02 5.20 -23.32
N VAL A 148 -26.05 6.52 -23.21
CA VAL A 148 -24.86 7.31 -22.93
C VAL A 148 -24.86 7.60 -21.44
N SER A 149 -24.31 6.66 -20.68
CA SER A 149 -24.01 6.87 -19.27
C SER A 149 -22.84 7.86 -19.18
N LYS A 150 -23.00 8.96 -18.44
CA LYS A 150 -21.87 9.39 -17.59
C LYS A 150 -21.67 8.25 -16.59
N LEU A 151 -20.44 7.99 -16.13
CA LEU A 151 -20.28 7.44 -14.78
C LEU A 151 -21.35 8.10 -13.91
N PRO A 152 -22.20 7.32 -13.21
CA PRO A 152 -23.42 7.84 -12.59
C PRO A 152 -23.13 9.20 -11.98
N ALA A 153 -23.97 10.20 -12.27
CA ALA A 153 -23.96 11.48 -11.56
C ALA A 153 -23.61 11.15 -10.12
N ALA A 154 -22.48 11.64 -9.62
CA ALA A 154 -21.91 11.16 -8.37
C ALA A 154 -23.01 11.08 -7.31
N THR A 155 -23.61 9.89 -7.15
CA THR A 155 -23.75 9.36 -5.83
C THR A 155 -22.31 9.44 -5.37
N ILE A 156 -22.08 10.28 -4.37
CA ILE A 156 -20.81 10.30 -3.67
C ILE A 156 -20.73 8.92 -3.02
N ASP A 157 -20.57 7.85 -3.78
CA ASP A 157 -20.51 6.49 -3.27
C ASP A 157 -19.07 6.08 -3.00
N ASN A 158 -18.14 6.93 -3.43
CA ASN A 158 -16.80 6.89 -2.91
C ASN A 158 -16.82 7.27 -1.42
N THR A 159 -16.45 6.31 -0.58
CA THR A 159 -16.44 6.43 0.89
C THR A 159 -15.47 7.50 1.37
N ILE A 160 -14.34 7.71 0.69
CA ILE A 160 -13.35 8.77 0.98
C ILE A 160 -13.99 10.15 0.82
N VAL A 161 -14.70 10.38 -0.29
CA VAL A 161 -15.38 11.67 -0.53
C VAL A 161 -16.54 11.88 0.46
N LYS A 162 -17.36 10.84 0.71
CA LYS A 162 -18.43 10.85 1.72
C LYS A 162 -17.91 11.25 3.10
N GLU A 163 -16.79 10.66 3.51
CA GLU A 163 -16.17 10.94 4.79
C GLU A 163 -15.57 12.36 4.82
N ALA A 164 -14.85 12.76 3.78
CA ALA A 164 -14.25 14.09 3.65
C ALA A 164 -15.27 15.22 3.82
N LEU A 165 -16.46 15.08 3.24
CA LEU A 165 -17.54 16.09 3.29
C LEU A 165 -18.09 16.34 4.69
N LYS A 166 -17.98 15.37 5.62
CA LYS A 166 -18.43 15.57 7.01
C LYS A 166 -17.65 16.68 7.73
N TYR A 167 -16.46 17.00 7.22
CA TYR A 167 -15.53 17.93 7.85
C TYR A 167 -15.45 19.27 7.14
N GLU A 168 -16.28 19.54 6.12
CA GLU A 168 -16.35 20.85 5.49
C GLU A 168 -16.62 21.94 6.56
N GLY A 169 -15.87 23.04 6.49
CA GLY A 169 -15.89 24.12 7.48
C GLY A 169 -14.97 23.92 8.70
N THR A 170 -14.33 22.75 8.86
CA THR A 170 -13.36 22.54 9.96
C THR A 170 -12.18 23.52 9.81
N PRO A 171 -11.80 24.27 10.88
CA PRO A 171 -10.73 25.26 10.80
C PRO A 171 -9.38 24.69 10.36
N TYR A 172 -8.56 25.53 9.73
CA TYR A 172 -7.17 25.19 9.46
C TYR A 172 -6.33 25.26 10.73
N LEU A 173 -5.50 24.24 10.95
CA LEU A 173 -4.49 24.22 12.00
C LEU A 173 -3.21 23.61 11.44
N TYR A 174 -2.12 24.39 11.38
CA TYR A 174 -0.82 23.87 10.98
C TYR A 174 -0.40 22.76 11.94
N GLY A 175 -0.05 21.58 11.43
CA GLY A 175 0.23 20.43 12.30
C GLY A 175 -1.03 19.64 12.71
N GLY A 176 -2.24 20.15 12.43
CA GLY A 176 -3.51 19.57 12.85
C GLY A 176 -3.86 18.25 12.16
N THR A 177 -4.39 17.29 12.93
CA THR A 177 -4.72 15.93 12.48
C THR A 177 -6.06 15.42 13.01
N THR A 178 -6.90 16.31 13.55
CA THR A 178 -8.19 15.96 14.18
C THR A 178 -9.29 16.96 13.77
N PRO A 179 -10.58 16.65 14.01
CA PRO A 179 -11.68 17.57 13.71
C PRO A 179 -11.68 18.90 14.49
N ASN A 180 -10.74 19.10 15.43
CA ASN A 180 -10.51 20.41 16.07
C ASN A 180 -9.70 21.36 15.16
N GLY A 181 -9.08 20.83 14.11
CA GLY A 181 -8.34 21.61 13.12
C GLY A 181 -7.41 20.71 12.31
N PHE A 182 -7.37 20.96 11.00
CA PHE A 182 -6.56 20.19 10.06
C PHE A 182 -5.59 21.08 9.28
N ASP A 183 -4.42 20.55 8.93
CA ASP A 183 -3.74 20.94 7.69
C ASP A 183 -4.07 19.97 6.56
N SER A 184 -3.61 20.24 5.34
CA SER A 184 -4.03 19.48 4.16
C SER A 184 -3.66 17.99 4.23
N SER A 185 -2.45 17.67 4.70
CA SER A 185 -2.01 16.28 4.84
C SER A 185 -2.55 15.60 6.10
N GLY A 186 -2.82 16.35 7.18
CA GLY A 186 -3.52 15.84 8.35
C GLY A 186 -4.99 15.52 8.07
N PHE A 187 -5.65 16.33 7.24
CA PHE A 187 -7.03 16.08 6.77
C PHE A 187 -7.14 14.79 5.97
N THR A 188 -6.32 14.63 4.93
CA THR A 188 -6.30 13.42 4.10
C THR A 188 -5.88 12.18 4.89
N GLN A 189 -4.89 12.30 5.80
CA GLN A 189 -4.52 11.24 6.72
C GLN A 189 -5.69 10.79 7.59
N TYR A 190 -6.45 11.73 8.15
CA TYR A 190 -7.61 11.45 8.98
C TYR A 190 -8.72 10.75 8.17
N VAL A 191 -9.10 11.31 7.01
CA VAL A 191 -10.16 10.75 6.15
C VAL A 191 -9.81 9.33 5.69
N ILE A 192 -8.57 9.11 5.24
CA ILE A 192 -8.11 7.77 4.82
C ILE A 192 -8.09 6.79 5.99
N ASN A 193 -7.73 7.24 7.19
CA ASN A 193 -7.78 6.38 8.37
C ASN A 193 -9.21 5.98 8.74
N GLN A 194 -10.18 6.91 8.67
CA GLN A 194 -11.59 6.59 8.94
C GLN A 194 -12.21 5.65 7.91
N THR A 195 -11.76 5.71 6.65
CA THR A 195 -12.40 4.99 5.54
C THR A 195 -11.72 3.68 5.18
N LEU A 196 -10.38 3.65 5.22
CA LEU A 196 -9.57 2.50 4.83
C LEU A 196 -8.85 1.85 6.03
N GLY A 197 -8.97 2.41 7.23
CA GLY A 197 -8.48 1.79 8.47
C GLY A 197 -6.96 1.85 8.66
N PHE A 198 -6.25 2.73 7.96
CA PHE A 198 -4.82 2.92 8.14
C PHE A 198 -4.39 4.38 8.06
N LYS A 199 -3.30 4.70 8.74
CA LYS A 199 -2.75 6.05 8.80
C LYS A 199 -1.75 6.28 7.67
N LEU A 200 -2.07 7.21 6.77
CA LEU A 200 -1.12 7.74 5.81
C LEU A 200 0.09 8.40 6.51
N PRO A 201 1.22 8.57 5.81
CA PRO A 201 2.31 9.43 6.30
C PRO A 201 1.86 10.87 6.61
N ARG A 202 2.64 11.59 7.41
CA ARG A 202 2.21 12.87 8.00
C ARG A 202 2.19 14.02 6.99
N THR A 203 3.16 14.11 6.09
CA THR A 203 3.30 15.27 5.18
C THR A 203 2.77 14.97 3.79
N ALA A 204 2.37 16.00 3.04
CA ALA A 204 1.91 15.86 1.65
C ALA A 204 2.97 15.20 0.76
N GLN A 205 4.25 15.57 0.91
CA GLN A 205 5.38 14.93 0.23
C GLN A 205 5.47 13.43 0.51
N GLN A 206 5.28 13.02 1.77
CA GLN A 206 5.32 11.60 2.12
C GLN A 206 4.13 10.83 1.56
N GLN A 207 2.94 11.44 1.57
CA GLN A 207 1.73 10.86 0.97
C GLN A 207 1.83 10.74 -0.55
N PHE A 208 2.56 11.63 -1.22
CA PHE A 208 2.83 11.54 -2.65
C PHE A 208 3.68 10.31 -3.02
N ALA A 209 4.41 9.73 -2.07
CA ALA A 209 5.12 8.47 -2.29
C ALA A 209 4.22 7.22 -2.12
N MET A 210 2.93 7.41 -1.82
CA MET A 210 1.98 6.33 -1.57
C MET A 210 1.05 6.11 -2.77
N GLY A 211 0.46 4.91 -2.85
CA GLY A 211 -0.60 4.61 -3.81
C GLY A 211 -0.14 4.49 -5.26
N THR A 212 -1.11 4.24 -6.14
CA THR A 212 -0.88 4.13 -7.58
C THR A 212 -0.93 5.52 -8.22
N GLU A 213 -0.01 5.82 -9.14
CA GLU A 213 -0.06 7.07 -9.88
C GLU A 213 -1.29 7.15 -10.79
N VAL A 214 -1.96 8.30 -10.77
CA VAL A 214 -3.12 8.59 -11.61
C VAL A 214 -2.81 9.76 -12.53
N ALA A 215 -3.00 9.56 -13.83
CA ALA A 215 -2.90 10.64 -14.79
C ALA A 215 -4.02 11.68 -14.53
N ARG A 216 -3.71 12.97 -14.68
CA ARG A 216 -4.66 14.09 -14.47
C ARG A 216 -6.03 13.88 -15.15
N LYS A 217 -6.04 13.35 -16.38
CA LYS A 217 -7.26 13.07 -17.15
C LYS A 217 -8.05 11.84 -16.69
N SER A 218 -7.49 11.05 -15.79
CA SER A 218 -8.01 9.78 -15.28
C SER A 218 -8.37 9.87 -13.80
N LEU A 219 -8.45 11.09 -13.26
CA LEU A 219 -8.86 11.35 -11.89
C LEU A 219 -10.28 10.84 -11.63
N GLU A 220 -10.43 10.10 -10.54
CA GLU A 220 -11.69 9.57 -10.03
C GLU A 220 -11.95 10.12 -8.62
N PRO A 221 -13.22 10.28 -8.21
CA PRO A 221 -13.56 10.68 -6.86
C PRO A 221 -12.82 9.82 -5.81
N GLY A 222 -12.17 10.47 -4.84
CA GLY A 222 -11.36 9.83 -3.80
C GLY A 222 -9.86 9.83 -4.07
N ASP A 223 -9.41 10.15 -5.28
CA ASP A 223 -7.98 10.30 -5.58
C ASP A 223 -7.37 11.46 -4.79
N LEU A 224 -6.13 11.28 -4.33
CA LEU A 224 -5.35 12.36 -3.72
C LEU A 224 -4.63 13.15 -4.81
N VAL A 225 -4.83 14.46 -4.82
CA VAL A 225 -4.26 15.40 -5.79
C VAL A 225 -3.22 16.25 -5.08
N PHE A 226 -2.00 16.29 -5.61
CA PHE A 226 -0.84 16.89 -4.96
C PHE A 226 -0.36 18.13 -5.70
N PHE A 227 0.01 19.15 -4.92
CA PHE A 227 0.42 20.44 -5.42
C PHE A 227 1.77 20.86 -4.83
N GLY A 228 2.52 21.62 -5.62
CA GLY A 228 3.88 22.01 -5.28
C GLY A 228 4.61 22.59 -6.48
N SER A 229 5.94 22.76 -6.35
CA SER A 229 6.76 23.24 -7.48
C SER A 229 7.28 22.12 -8.38
N ASN A 230 7.44 20.91 -7.83
CA ASN A 230 7.85 19.70 -8.55
C ASN A 230 7.66 18.46 -7.65
N THR A 231 8.00 17.28 -8.15
CA THR A 231 7.84 15.98 -7.44
C THR A 231 8.64 15.86 -6.15
N SER A 232 9.67 16.68 -5.97
CA SER A 232 10.52 16.74 -4.77
C SER A 232 10.12 17.86 -3.80
N ASN A 233 9.13 18.68 -4.16
CA ASN A 233 8.64 19.78 -3.33
C ASN A 233 7.11 19.88 -3.44
N ILE A 234 6.45 18.89 -2.83
CA ILE A 234 5.01 18.82 -2.64
C ILE A 234 4.64 19.52 -1.32
N THR A 235 3.83 20.57 -1.42
CA THR A 235 3.45 21.44 -0.29
C THR A 235 2.00 21.28 0.14
N HIS A 236 1.14 20.72 -0.72
CA HIS A 236 -0.30 20.60 -0.44
C HIS A 236 -0.89 19.32 -1.04
N VAL A 237 -1.96 18.82 -0.43
CA VAL A 237 -2.72 17.67 -0.92
C VAL A 237 -4.23 17.93 -0.79
N ALA A 238 -5.01 17.42 -1.73
CA ALA A 238 -6.46 17.48 -1.73
C ALA A 238 -7.07 16.13 -2.10
N ILE A 239 -8.35 15.94 -1.79
CA ILE A 239 -9.16 14.81 -2.26
C ILE A 239 -9.95 15.27 -3.47
N TYR A 240 -9.82 14.60 -4.61
CA TYR A 240 -10.65 14.87 -5.78
C TYR A 240 -12.08 14.42 -5.49
N LYS A 241 -13.04 15.35 -5.56
CA LYS A 241 -14.47 15.09 -5.36
C LYS A 241 -15.13 14.59 -6.65
N GLY A 242 -14.51 14.85 -7.81
CA GLY A 242 -15.14 14.72 -9.13
C GLY A 242 -15.66 16.08 -9.63
N ASN A 243 -16.07 16.12 -10.90
CA ASN A 243 -16.66 17.32 -11.54
C ASN A 243 -15.83 18.61 -11.35
N ASP A 244 -14.50 18.53 -11.50
CA ASP A 244 -13.63 19.69 -11.33
C ASP A 244 -13.56 20.23 -9.89
N GLU A 245 -13.86 19.43 -8.87
CA GLU A 245 -13.86 19.86 -7.46
C GLU A 245 -12.83 19.12 -6.60
N LEU A 246 -12.23 19.85 -5.65
CA LEU A 246 -11.27 19.37 -4.66
C LEU A 246 -11.79 19.64 -3.26
N ILE A 247 -11.67 18.68 -2.35
CA ILE A 247 -11.89 18.86 -0.91
C ILE A 247 -10.53 18.90 -0.21
N HIS A 248 -10.24 19.97 0.52
CA HIS A 248 -8.96 20.12 1.23
C HIS A 248 -9.00 21.19 2.33
N ALA A 249 -8.08 21.10 3.29
CA ALA A 249 -7.86 22.13 4.29
C ALA A 249 -6.94 23.23 3.74
N THR A 250 -7.46 24.46 3.59
CA THR A 250 -6.71 25.64 3.15
C THR A 250 -6.50 26.60 4.31
N VAL A 251 -5.39 27.36 4.29
CA VAL A 251 -5.05 28.30 5.38
C VAL A 251 -6.16 29.32 5.65
N SER A 252 -6.85 29.80 4.61
CA SER A 252 -7.84 30.86 4.71
C SER A 252 -9.26 30.39 5.02
N GLN A 253 -9.63 29.17 4.65
CA GLN A 253 -11.03 28.70 4.71
C GLN A 253 -11.22 27.40 5.49
N GLY A 254 -10.14 26.82 6.03
CA GLY A 254 -10.22 25.48 6.61
C GLY A 254 -10.53 24.44 5.55
N VAL A 255 -11.17 23.34 5.95
CA VAL A 255 -11.65 22.31 5.01
C VAL A 255 -12.74 22.90 4.14
N THR A 256 -12.49 22.97 2.84
CA THR A 256 -13.38 23.63 1.87
C THR A 256 -13.38 22.88 0.53
N ILE A 257 -14.31 23.25 -0.34
CA ILE A 257 -14.43 22.75 -1.70
C ILE A 257 -14.01 23.85 -2.68
N THR A 258 -13.03 23.58 -3.53
CA THR A 258 -12.59 24.52 -4.57
C THR A 258 -12.59 23.87 -5.95
N SER A 259 -12.67 24.68 -7.01
CA SER A 259 -12.48 24.18 -8.37
C SER A 259 -11.02 23.80 -8.64
N PHE A 260 -10.78 22.76 -9.42
CA PHE A 260 -9.43 22.31 -9.77
C PHE A 260 -8.91 23.02 -11.04
N GLU A 261 -9.38 22.62 -12.20
CA GLU A 261 -9.04 23.10 -13.54
C GLU A 261 -9.38 24.57 -13.73
N LYS A 262 -10.55 25.01 -13.23
CA LYS A 262 -10.97 26.42 -13.31
C LYS A 262 -10.17 27.35 -12.39
N SER A 263 -9.48 26.81 -11.39
CA SER A 263 -8.62 27.61 -10.51
C SER A 263 -7.23 27.75 -11.13
N ALA A 264 -6.86 28.97 -11.52
CA ALA A 264 -5.52 29.24 -12.06
C ALA A 264 -4.41 28.78 -11.09
N TYR A 265 -4.61 28.92 -9.78
CA TYR A 265 -3.64 28.50 -8.77
C TYR A 265 -3.53 26.97 -8.68
N TRP A 266 -4.64 26.24 -8.49
CA TRP A 266 -4.60 24.79 -8.32
C TRP A 266 -4.20 24.08 -9.61
N SER A 267 -4.71 24.54 -10.76
CA SER A 267 -4.40 23.97 -12.07
C SER A 267 -2.92 24.10 -12.44
N SER A 268 -2.28 25.22 -12.11
CA SER A 268 -0.86 25.49 -12.42
C SER A 268 0.13 24.85 -11.45
N ASN A 269 -0.25 24.67 -10.18
CA ASN A 269 0.60 24.05 -9.16
C ASN A 269 0.40 22.53 -9.06
N PHE A 270 -0.40 21.92 -9.94
CA PHE A 270 -0.59 20.46 -9.96
C PHE A 270 0.73 19.75 -10.28
N VAL A 271 1.14 18.84 -9.40
CA VAL A 271 2.35 18.02 -9.60
C VAL A 271 1.99 16.58 -9.98
N GLY A 272 0.94 16.01 -9.38
CA GLY A 272 0.53 14.65 -9.67
C GLY A 272 -0.65 14.20 -8.81
N ALA A 273 -1.14 12.99 -9.05
CA ALA A 273 -2.22 12.39 -8.28
C ALA A 273 -1.95 10.93 -7.94
N LYS A 274 -2.46 10.48 -6.79
CA LYS A 274 -2.34 9.11 -6.29
C LYS A 274 -3.70 8.54 -5.93
N ARG A 275 -3.96 7.30 -6.35
CA ARG A 275 -5.11 6.52 -5.92
C ARG A 275 -4.72 5.66 -4.73
N ILE A 276 -5.47 5.80 -3.64
CA ILE A 276 -5.29 5.04 -2.40
C ILE A 276 -6.46 4.06 -2.28
N THR A 277 -6.23 2.79 -2.60
CA THR A 277 -7.28 1.75 -2.58
C THR A 277 -7.25 0.88 -1.33
N GLY A 278 -6.24 1.02 -0.48
CA GLY A 278 -6.07 0.22 0.72
C GLY A 278 -4.76 0.54 1.43
N ALA A 279 -4.57 -0.12 2.57
CA ALA A 279 -3.32 -0.04 3.32
C ALA A 279 -2.14 -0.49 2.44
N PRO A 280 -0.93 0.04 2.67
CA PRO A 280 0.28 -0.51 2.09
C PRO A 280 0.34 -2.02 2.41
N VAL A 281 0.68 -2.82 1.40
CA VAL A 281 0.80 -4.26 1.51
C VAL A 281 2.02 -4.58 2.38
N ILE A 282 1.75 -5.00 3.61
CA ILE A 282 2.75 -5.65 4.45
C ILE A 282 2.84 -7.10 3.99
N ASP A 283 4.04 -7.55 3.64
CA ASP A 283 4.29 -8.95 3.27
C ASP A 283 4.31 -9.86 4.49
N ALA A 284 3.13 -10.07 5.09
CA ALA A 284 2.95 -10.90 6.28
C ALA A 284 3.20 -12.40 6.02
N ASN A 285 3.40 -12.80 4.77
CA ASN A 285 3.78 -14.17 4.40
C ASN A 285 5.29 -14.40 4.58
N ASN A 286 6.09 -13.33 4.54
CA ASN A 286 7.51 -13.42 4.83
C ASN A 286 7.74 -13.78 6.32
N PRO A 287 8.53 -14.81 6.63
CA PRO A 287 8.71 -15.29 8.00
C PRO A 287 9.32 -14.23 8.93
N LEU A 288 10.23 -13.39 8.45
CA LEU A 288 10.85 -12.32 9.24
C LEU A 288 9.83 -11.22 9.56
N VAL A 289 9.02 -10.83 8.57
CA VAL A 289 7.97 -9.82 8.75
C VAL A 289 6.91 -10.33 9.73
N LYS A 290 6.44 -11.56 9.54
CA LYS A 290 5.48 -12.22 10.43
C LYS A 290 5.97 -12.27 11.87
N GLU A 291 7.24 -12.60 12.08
CA GLU A 291 7.85 -12.65 13.40
C GLU A 291 7.98 -11.24 14.00
N ALA A 292 8.50 -10.28 13.23
CA ALA A 292 8.68 -8.90 13.67
C ALA A 292 7.37 -8.24 14.14
N LEU A 293 6.26 -8.47 13.44
CA LEU A 293 4.95 -7.89 13.75
C LEU A 293 4.42 -8.29 15.13
N LYS A 294 4.83 -9.45 15.69
CA LYS A 294 4.43 -9.90 17.03
C LYS A 294 4.89 -8.96 18.13
N TYR A 295 5.99 -8.25 17.90
CA TYR A 295 6.66 -7.41 18.90
C TYR A 295 6.30 -5.93 18.76
N LYS A 296 5.41 -5.56 17.83
CA LYS A 296 4.94 -4.19 17.68
C LYS A 296 4.35 -3.69 19.00
N GLY A 297 4.81 -2.53 19.47
CA GLY A 297 4.41 -1.93 20.75
C GLY A 297 5.30 -2.28 21.94
N ILE A 298 6.28 -3.17 21.80
CA ILE A 298 7.26 -3.43 22.86
C ILE A 298 8.18 -2.21 23.02
N PRO A 299 8.37 -1.67 24.25
CA PRO A 299 9.14 -0.46 24.47
C PRO A 299 10.58 -0.54 23.97
N TYR A 300 11.11 0.61 23.52
CA TYR A 300 12.53 0.72 23.27
C TYR A 300 13.29 0.79 24.60
N VAL A 301 14.29 -0.08 24.77
CA VAL A 301 15.22 -0.08 25.90
C VAL A 301 16.64 -0.22 25.39
N PHE A 302 17.49 0.77 25.66
CA PHE A 302 18.88 0.73 25.22
C PHE A 302 19.61 -0.45 25.88
N GLY A 303 20.15 -1.37 25.07
CA GLY A 303 20.79 -2.57 25.58
C GLY A 303 19.83 -3.75 25.80
N GLY A 304 18.51 -3.53 25.84
CA GLY A 304 17.53 -4.60 26.04
C GLY A 304 17.54 -5.60 24.87
N GLU A 305 17.38 -6.89 25.16
CA GLU A 305 17.62 -7.96 24.19
C GLU A 305 16.42 -8.87 23.91
N ASN A 306 15.31 -8.68 24.62
CA ASN A 306 14.16 -9.58 24.56
C ASN A 306 12.82 -8.84 24.81
N PRO A 307 11.67 -9.48 24.49
CA PRO A 307 10.35 -8.89 24.68
C PRO A 307 10.04 -8.44 26.12
N GLU A 308 10.58 -9.13 27.11
CA GLU A 308 10.33 -8.88 28.54
C GLU A 308 11.06 -7.63 29.04
N GLU A 309 12.29 -7.41 28.59
CA GLU A 309 13.13 -6.25 28.94
C GLU A 309 12.91 -5.05 28.01
N GLY A 310 12.40 -5.29 26.80
CA GLY A 310 12.37 -4.34 25.71
C GLY A 310 13.55 -4.50 24.75
N PHE A 311 13.51 -3.76 23.64
CA PHE A 311 14.52 -3.88 22.57
C PHE A 311 15.24 -2.57 22.28
N ASP A 312 16.49 -2.63 21.85
CA ASP A 312 17.07 -1.60 20.99
C ASP A 312 16.95 -2.00 19.51
N CYS A 313 17.35 -1.10 18.60
CA CYS A 313 17.19 -1.35 17.15
C CYS A 313 17.92 -2.62 16.69
N SER A 314 19.16 -2.82 17.11
CA SER A 314 19.98 -3.97 16.72
C SER A 314 19.56 -5.27 17.37
N SER A 315 19.18 -5.24 18.64
CA SER A 315 18.71 -6.42 19.34
C SER A 315 17.34 -6.88 18.84
N PHE A 316 16.45 -5.95 18.47
CA PHE A 316 15.19 -6.27 17.81
C PHE A 316 15.41 -7.05 16.51
N VAL A 317 16.24 -6.51 15.61
CA VAL A 317 16.56 -7.18 14.33
C VAL A 317 17.18 -8.55 14.56
N ARG A 318 18.16 -8.63 15.46
CA ARG A 318 18.79 -9.90 15.85
C ARG A 318 17.76 -10.92 16.35
N TYR A 319 16.91 -10.51 17.29
CA TYR A 319 15.92 -11.39 17.92
C TYR A 319 14.93 -11.93 16.89
N VAL A 320 14.45 -11.08 15.97
CA VAL A 320 13.56 -11.50 14.88
C VAL A 320 14.24 -12.53 13.97
N TYR A 321 15.47 -12.27 13.54
CA TYR A 321 16.21 -13.19 12.68
C TYR A 321 16.51 -14.54 13.36
N GLU A 322 16.81 -14.49 14.65
CA GLU A 322 17.04 -15.68 15.46
C GLU A 322 15.75 -16.52 15.59
N LYS A 323 14.63 -15.90 15.96
CA LYS A 323 13.35 -16.61 16.14
C LYS A 323 12.74 -17.11 14.84
N ALA A 324 12.84 -16.32 13.76
CA ALA A 324 12.23 -16.68 12.49
C ALA A 324 13.06 -17.72 11.70
N LEU A 325 14.38 -17.58 11.70
CA LEU A 325 15.26 -18.32 10.77
C LEU A 325 16.46 -19.02 11.45
N GLY A 326 16.64 -18.87 12.76
CA GLY A 326 17.82 -19.41 13.46
C GLY A 326 19.14 -18.74 13.03
N ILE A 327 19.06 -17.49 12.54
CA ILE A 327 20.22 -16.71 12.09
C ILE A 327 20.66 -15.80 13.23
N TYR A 328 21.93 -15.89 13.61
CA TYR A 328 22.50 -15.12 14.71
C TYR A 328 23.28 -13.93 14.19
N LEU A 329 22.75 -12.72 14.41
CA LEU A 329 23.39 -11.48 13.99
C LEU A 329 24.31 -10.92 15.07
N PRO A 330 25.37 -10.17 14.70
CA PRO A 330 26.18 -9.40 15.66
C PRO A 330 25.32 -8.47 16.53
N ARG A 331 25.83 -8.11 17.71
CA ARG A 331 25.01 -7.40 18.71
C ARG A 331 24.72 -5.94 18.34
N SER A 332 25.66 -5.24 17.71
CA SER A 332 25.52 -3.82 17.40
C SER A 332 25.23 -3.56 15.92
N THR A 333 24.51 -2.47 15.63
CA THR A 333 24.17 -2.05 14.27
C THR A 333 25.39 -1.88 13.37
N ASP A 334 26.50 -1.33 13.86
CA ASP A 334 27.74 -1.18 13.09
C ASP A 334 28.36 -2.54 12.71
N GLN A 335 28.24 -3.55 13.58
CA GLN A 335 28.69 -4.90 13.27
C GLN A 335 27.73 -5.62 12.31
N GLN A 336 26.41 -5.42 12.45
CA GLN A 336 25.41 -5.96 11.53
C GLN A 336 25.59 -5.40 10.11
N TRP A 337 25.95 -4.11 9.98
CA TRP A 337 26.27 -3.48 8.70
C TRP A 337 27.46 -4.11 7.96
N GLN A 338 28.40 -4.75 8.68
CA GLN A 338 29.59 -5.36 8.09
C GLN A 338 29.39 -6.79 7.59
N VAL A 339 28.24 -7.40 7.87
CA VAL A 339 27.90 -8.77 7.46
C VAL A 339 26.75 -8.79 6.47
N GLY A 340 26.43 -9.98 5.95
CA GLY A 340 25.36 -10.16 4.97
C GLY A 340 25.67 -9.60 3.58
N LYS A 341 24.75 -9.86 2.66
CA LYS A 341 24.84 -9.39 1.28
C LYS A 341 24.36 -7.94 1.20
N LYS A 342 25.14 -7.06 0.55
CA LYS A 342 24.66 -5.71 0.19
C LYS A 342 23.55 -5.83 -0.87
N ILE A 343 22.44 -5.14 -0.66
CA ILE A 343 21.31 -5.09 -1.59
C ILE A 343 21.16 -3.65 -2.10
N GLU A 344 20.94 -3.51 -3.40
CA GLU A 344 20.61 -2.22 -3.99
C GLU A 344 19.11 -1.93 -3.76
N MET A 345 18.73 -0.66 -3.59
CA MET A 345 17.35 -0.31 -3.20
C MET A 345 16.29 -0.80 -4.19
N ALA A 346 16.63 -0.92 -5.48
CA ALA A 346 15.75 -1.46 -6.52
C ALA A 346 15.47 -2.97 -6.35
N ASP A 347 16.33 -3.70 -5.63
CA ASP A 347 16.25 -5.14 -5.41
C ASP A 347 15.81 -5.51 -3.97
N ILE A 348 15.36 -4.52 -3.21
CA ILE A 348 14.93 -4.71 -1.82
C ILE A 348 13.73 -5.66 -1.76
N GLN A 349 13.77 -6.56 -0.79
CA GLN A 349 12.71 -7.52 -0.52
C GLN A 349 12.32 -7.45 0.94
N SER A 350 11.07 -7.81 1.24
CA SER A 350 10.60 -7.97 2.61
C SER A 350 11.53 -8.89 3.40
N GLY A 351 11.83 -8.50 4.64
CA GLY A 351 12.82 -9.17 5.48
C GLY A 351 14.23 -8.57 5.38
N ASP A 352 14.58 -7.83 4.31
CA ASP A 352 15.85 -7.12 4.25
C ASP A 352 15.97 -6.07 5.37
N VAL A 353 17.19 -5.78 5.80
CA VAL A 353 17.46 -4.82 6.87
C VAL A 353 17.97 -3.52 6.27
N ILE A 354 17.31 -2.43 6.62
CA ILE A 354 17.61 -1.08 6.18
C ILE A 354 18.42 -0.40 7.27
N PHE A 355 19.52 0.24 6.87
CA PHE A 355 20.46 0.92 7.75
C PHE A 355 20.38 2.42 7.57
N PHE A 356 20.51 3.13 8.70
CA PHE A 356 20.50 4.57 8.77
C PHE A 356 21.70 5.08 9.57
N SER A 357 22.22 6.24 9.16
CA SER A 357 23.34 6.92 9.82
C SER A 357 22.88 8.20 10.49
N ASP A 358 23.68 8.70 11.43
CA ASP A 358 23.52 10.03 12.04
C ASP A 358 22.16 10.26 12.71
N THR A 359 21.55 9.21 13.26
CA THR A 359 20.26 9.29 13.94
C THR A 359 20.42 9.76 15.39
N TYR A 360 21.33 9.14 16.15
CA TYR A 360 21.68 9.53 17.53
C TYR A 360 23.19 9.60 17.80
N ARG A 361 24.02 9.11 16.87
CA ARG A 361 25.48 9.21 16.88
C ARG A 361 25.97 9.28 15.44
N GLU A 362 27.17 9.79 15.24
CA GLU A 362 27.81 9.84 13.92
C GLU A 362 28.01 8.44 13.32
N GLY A 363 27.79 8.32 12.00
CA GLY A 363 27.89 7.08 11.25
C GLY A 363 26.71 6.14 11.47
N ILE A 364 26.88 4.84 11.15
CA ILE A 364 25.83 3.82 11.29
C ILE A 364 25.32 3.77 12.74
N SER A 365 24.04 4.11 12.90
CA SER A 365 23.44 4.29 14.22
C SER A 365 22.08 3.62 14.37
N HIS A 366 21.36 3.31 13.29
CA HIS A 366 20.02 2.72 13.41
C HIS A 366 19.71 1.75 12.28
N GLU A 367 18.76 0.84 12.52
CA GLU A 367 18.31 -0.15 11.54
C GLU A 367 16.87 -0.59 11.76
N GLY A 368 16.30 -1.24 10.75
CA GLY A 368 14.97 -1.86 10.81
C GLY A 368 14.72 -2.84 9.67
N ILE A 369 13.72 -3.71 9.84
CA ILE A 369 13.37 -4.73 8.87
C ILE A 369 12.37 -4.14 7.88
N TYR A 370 12.68 -4.20 6.58
CA TYR A 370 11.75 -3.84 5.52
C TYR A 370 10.58 -4.81 5.48
N ILE A 371 9.35 -4.29 5.40
CA ILE A 371 8.13 -5.10 5.48
C ILE A 371 7.24 -4.99 4.23
N GLY A 372 7.73 -4.34 3.17
CA GLY A 372 6.98 -4.08 1.94
C GLY A 372 6.51 -2.64 1.84
N ASP A 373 6.13 -2.22 0.62
CA ASP A 373 5.49 -0.93 0.30
C ASP A 373 6.08 0.29 1.03
N ASN A 374 7.41 0.39 0.97
CA ASN A 374 8.17 1.51 1.52
C ASN A 374 8.11 1.62 3.06
N GLN A 375 7.67 0.56 3.73
CA GLN A 375 7.57 0.45 5.18
C GLN A 375 8.68 -0.40 5.77
N PHE A 376 9.05 -0.09 7.00
CA PHE A 376 9.95 -0.90 7.79
C PHE A 376 9.55 -0.87 9.26
N ILE A 377 9.76 -1.99 9.94
CA ILE A 377 9.52 -2.15 11.37
C ILE A 377 10.84 -2.06 12.13
N HIS A 378 10.85 -1.30 13.22
CA HIS A 378 12.06 -1.05 14.00
C HIS A 378 11.73 -0.66 15.44
N ALA A 379 12.64 -0.96 16.38
CA ALA A 379 12.60 -0.37 17.72
C ALA A 379 13.23 1.02 17.67
N THR A 380 12.53 2.06 18.14
CA THR A 380 13.01 3.45 18.07
C THR A 380 13.04 4.16 19.42
N ARG A 381 14.05 5.00 19.62
CA ARG A 381 14.19 5.82 20.83
C ARG A 381 12.96 6.69 21.02
N GLY A 382 12.48 6.77 22.27
CA GLY A 382 11.34 7.62 22.65
C GLY A 382 9.97 7.03 22.33
N ASP A 383 9.91 5.78 21.86
CA ASP A 383 8.67 5.08 21.53
C ASP A 383 8.86 3.56 21.76
N ALA A 384 8.26 2.73 20.92
CA ALA A 384 8.30 1.28 20.94
C ALA A 384 8.79 0.71 19.60
N VAL A 385 8.76 -0.62 19.46
CA VAL A 385 8.78 -1.29 18.16
C VAL A 385 7.58 -0.79 17.34
N THR A 386 7.87 -0.09 16.25
CA THR A 386 6.87 0.62 15.44
C THR A 386 7.14 0.47 13.95
N ILE A 387 6.17 0.85 13.14
CA ILE A 387 6.27 0.84 11.68
C ILE A 387 6.42 2.28 11.19
N SER A 388 7.50 2.51 10.44
CA SER A 388 7.80 3.78 9.79
C SER A 388 7.78 3.65 8.28
N TYR A 389 7.68 4.78 7.59
CA TYR A 389 7.84 4.86 6.14
C TYR A 389 9.22 5.41 5.79
N LEU A 390 9.90 4.79 4.82
CA LEU A 390 11.19 5.28 4.30
C LEU A 390 11.05 6.60 3.53
N SER A 391 9.85 6.89 3.00
CA SER A 391 9.55 8.19 2.37
C SER A 391 9.50 9.34 3.36
N SER A 392 9.58 9.08 4.68
CA SER A 392 9.66 10.17 5.65
C SER A 392 10.93 10.97 5.44
N GLU A 393 10.86 12.30 5.44
CA GLU A 393 12.02 13.19 5.26
C GLU A 393 13.15 12.84 6.23
N TYR A 394 12.80 12.55 7.50
CA TYR A 394 13.76 12.12 8.50
C TYR A 394 14.45 10.81 8.09
N TRP A 395 13.71 9.76 7.74
CA TRP A 395 14.31 8.46 7.40
C TRP A 395 15.03 8.48 6.05
N GLN A 396 14.49 9.21 5.08
CA GLN A 396 15.10 9.38 3.76
C GLN A 396 16.46 10.09 3.85
N SER A 397 16.55 11.17 4.64
CA SER A 397 17.82 11.90 4.84
C SER A 397 18.87 11.10 5.64
N LYS A 398 18.45 10.07 6.37
CA LYS A 398 19.31 9.22 7.19
C LYS A 398 19.63 7.87 6.53
N PHE A 399 18.94 7.52 5.46
CA PHE A 399 19.11 6.24 4.76
C PHE A 399 20.54 6.06 4.28
N THR A 400 21.13 4.90 4.59
CA THR A 400 22.52 4.58 4.24
C THR A 400 22.60 3.39 3.28
N GLY A 401 21.77 2.36 3.47
CA GLY A 401 21.77 1.20 2.57
C GLY A 401 21.03 0.00 3.14
N VAL A 402 21.11 -1.12 2.43
CA VAL A 402 20.33 -2.33 2.71
C VAL A 402 21.23 -3.56 2.79
N ARG A 403 20.97 -4.45 3.75
CA ARG A 403 21.61 -5.77 3.89
C ARG A 403 20.60 -6.89 3.92
N ARG A 404 20.96 -8.03 3.33
CA ARG A 404 20.22 -9.30 3.41
C ARG A 404 21.04 -10.34 4.17
N PHE A 405 20.43 -10.95 5.17
CA PHE A 405 21.11 -11.92 6.04
C PHE A 405 20.69 -13.37 5.84
N THR A 406 19.76 -13.69 4.94
CA THR A 406 19.26 -15.06 4.71
C THR A 406 20.33 -16.07 4.31
N GLY A 407 21.49 -15.62 3.80
CA GLY A 407 22.65 -16.48 3.54
C GLY A 407 23.53 -16.77 4.77
N LEU A 408 23.18 -16.30 5.96
CA LEU A 408 23.95 -16.45 7.19
C LEU A 408 23.46 -17.60 8.09
N THR A 409 22.68 -18.54 7.55
CA THR A 409 22.19 -19.71 8.30
C THR A 409 23.34 -20.54 8.87
N ILE A 410 23.14 -21.07 10.08
CA ILE A 410 24.10 -21.96 10.72
C ILE A 410 23.97 -23.36 10.11
N PRO A 411 25.07 -23.98 9.63
CA PRO A 411 25.07 -25.28 8.98
C PRO A 411 24.93 -26.42 10.01
N LYS A 412 23.72 -26.63 10.52
CA LYS A 412 23.38 -27.66 11.53
C LYS A 412 23.43 -29.09 10.98
N GLU A 413 23.65 -29.27 9.68
CA GLU A 413 23.98 -30.56 9.07
C GLU A 413 25.36 -31.07 9.50
N ASN A 414 26.26 -30.18 9.92
CA ASN A 414 27.52 -30.58 10.54
C ASN A 414 27.25 -30.99 12.01
N PRO A 415 27.59 -32.22 12.43
CA PRO A 415 27.25 -32.72 13.77
C PRO A 415 27.93 -31.94 14.90
N ILE A 416 29.18 -31.48 14.69
CA ILE A 416 29.93 -30.68 15.66
C ILE A 416 29.22 -29.33 15.88
N VAL A 417 28.78 -28.70 14.78
CA VAL A 417 28.03 -27.43 14.83
C VAL A 417 26.65 -27.63 15.46
N ALA A 418 25.94 -28.68 15.07
CA ALA A 418 24.63 -29.02 15.63
C ALA A 418 24.70 -29.16 17.14
N GLU A 419 25.69 -29.90 17.65
CA GLU A 419 25.90 -30.11 19.08
C GLU A 419 26.31 -28.82 19.78
N ALA A 420 27.29 -28.08 19.25
CA ALA A 420 27.75 -26.81 19.83
C ALA A 420 26.60 -25.80 20.03
N THR A 421 25.67 -25.75 19.08
CA THR A 421 24.58 -24.76 19.09
C THR A 421 23.48 -25.03 20.10
N LYS A 422 23.41 -26.24 20.69
CA LYS A 422 22.41 -26.59 21.70
C LYS A 422 22.55 -25.81 23.00
N PHE A 423 23.75 -25.32 23.29
CA PHE A 423 24.11 -24.77 24.60
C PHE A 423 24.13 -23.24 24.63
N ILE A 424 23.90 -22.58 23.49
CA ILE A 424 23.97 -21.12 23.35
C ILE A 424 22.94 -20.46 24.26
N GLY A 425 23.41 -19.60 25.18
CA GLY A 425 22.56 -18.89 26.15
C GLY A 425 22.06 -19.73 27.32
N GLU A 426 22.26 -21.05 27.29
CA GLU A 426 21.71 -21.98 28.28
C GLU A 426 22.75 -22.39 29.34
N VAL A 427 24.02 -22.49 28.96
CA VAL A 427 25.08 -23.02 29.83
C VAL A 427 26.08 -21.94 30.23
N PRO A 428 26.26 -21.68 31.55
CA PRO A 428 27.17 -20.64 32.03
C PRO A 428 28.64 -21.06 31.95
N TYR A 429 29.51 -20.06 32.06
CA TYR A 429 30.93 -20.32 32.28
C TYR A 429 31.19 -20.79 33.70
N VAL A 430 31.95 -21.86 33.85
CA VAL A 430 32.48 -22.34 35.14
C VAL A 430 33.93 -22.76 34.94
N ASN A 431 34.83 -22.22 35.78
CA ASN A 431 36.25 -22.55 35.72
C ASN A 431 36.47 -24.05 35.96
N GLY A 432 37.12 -24.74 35.00
CA GLY A 432 37.30 -26.19 35.05
C GLY A 432 36.10 -27.01 34.56
N GLY A 433 34.97 -26.37 34.21
CA GLY A 433 33.73 -27.01 33.80
C GLY A 433 33.84 -27.80 32.50
N THR A 434 33.16 -28.95 32.42
CA THR A 434 33.24 -29.91 31.30
C THR A 434 31.89 -30.55 30.93
N ASP A 435 30.80 -30.14 31.56
CA ASP A 435 29.48 -30.77 31.38
C ASP A 435 28.37 -29.71 31.43
N PRO A 436 27.34 -29.79 30.56
CA PRO A 436 26.30 -28.78 30.46
C PRO A 436 25.48 -28.57 31.75
N ASN A 437 25.39 -29.56 32.62
CA ASN A 437 24.66 -29.45 33.90
C ASN A 437 25.42 -28.63 34.95
N THR A 438 26.75 -28.57 34.84
CA THR A 438 27.62 -27.89 35.82
C THR A 438 28.28 -26.63 35.25
N GLY A 439 28.20 -26.42 33.94
CA GLY A 439 28.85 -25.33 33.22
C GLY A 439 30.12 -25.78 32.50
N PHE A 440 30.57 -24.92 31.59
CA PHE A 440 31.77 -25.17 30.79
C PHE A 440 32.84 -24.12 31.05
N ASP A 441 34.11 -24.51 30.94
CA ASP A 441 35.15 -23.57 30.49
C ASP A 441 35.36 -23.66 28.97
N VAL A 442 36.21 -22.77 28.45
CA VAL A 442 36.48 -22.67 27.00
C VAL A 442 36.94 -23.98 26.37
N SER A 443 37.80 -24.76 27.04
CA SER A 443 38.36 -25.99 26.46
C SER A 443 37.48 -27.20 26.73
N GLY A 444 36.83 -27.24 27.90
CA GLY A 444 35.89 -28.28 28.29
C GLY A 444 34.65 -28.31 27.40
N PHE A 445 34.18 -27.15 26.94
CA PHE A 445 33.10 -27.07 25.94
C PHE A 445 33.47 -27.75 24.62
N VAL A 446 34.63 -27.39 24.03
CA VAL A 446 35.06 -27.96 22.75
C VAL A 446 35.30 -29.46 22.89
N GLN A 447 35.88 -29.90 24.02
CA GLN A 447 36.07 -31.31 24.33
C GLN A 447 34.75 -32.08 24.40
N TYR A 448 33.78 -31.55 25.14
CA TYR A 448 32.45 -32.13 25.27
C TYR A 448 31.78 -32.27 23.90
N VAL A 449 31.75 -31.20 23.11
CA VAL A 449 31.10 -31.20 21.79
C VAL A 449 31.69 -32.26 20.87
N TYR A 450 33.02 -32.34 20.77
CA TYR A 450 33.67 -33.34 19.92
C TYR A 450 33.40 -34.78 20.36
N LYS A 451 33.39 -35.02 21.69
CA LYS A 451 33.05 -36.33 22.24
C LYS A 451 31.61 -36.72 21.93
N HIS A 452 30.65 -35.82 22.14
CA HIS A 452 29.23 -36.15 22.00
C HIS A 452 28.71 -36.14 20.56
N ALA A 453 29.28 -35.27 19.70
CA ALA A 453 28.85 -35.17 18.30
C ALA A 453 29.52 -36.21 17.39
N ALA A 454 30.78 -36.56 17.64
CA ALA A 454 31.58 -37.37 16.73
C ALA A 454 32.25 -38.58 17.38
N ASN A 455 32.09 -38.77 18.70
CA ASN A 455 32.82 -39.76 19.50
C ASN A 455 34.35 -39.63 19.33
N ILE A 456 34.85 -38.40 19.30
CA ILE A 456 36.28 -38.09 19.22
C ILE A 456 36.74 -37.55 20.57
N ASP A 457 37.67 -38.26 21.21
CA ASP A 457 38.30 -37.81 22.44
C ASP A 457 39.44 -36.85 22.12
N ILE A 458 39.27 -35.58 22.46
CA ILE A 458 40.31 -34.56 22.30
C ILE A 458 40.93 -34.17 23.65
N PRO A 459 42.16 -33.63 23.68
CA PRO A 459 42.82 -33.21 24.92
C PRO A 459 42.01 -32.16 25.71
N ARG A 460 42.27 -32.05 27.01
CA ARG A 460 41.52 -31.16 27.92
C ARG A 460 41.81 -29.67 27.73
N TRP A 461 43.01 -29.33 27.26
CA TRP A 461 43.52 -27.96 27.27
C TRP A 461 43.77 -27.43 25.86
N GLY A 462 43.47 -26.15 25.63
CA GLY A 462 43.51 -25.53 24.30
C GLY A 462 44.89 -25.58 23.61
N ASP A 463 45.98 -25.53 24.38
CA ASP A 463 47.34 -25.67 23.86
C ASP A 463 47.60 -27.07 23.28
N GLN A 464 47.06 -28.11 23.92
CA GLN A 464 47.10 -29.48 23.43
C GLN A 464 46.09 -29.72 22.29
N GLN A 465 44.92 -29.09 22.36
CA GLN A 465 43.90 -29.17 21.30
C GLN A 465 44.37 -28.53 19.98
N MET A 466 45.28 -27.56 20.02
CA MET A 466 45.85 -26.98 18.79
C MET A 466 46.86 -27.89 18.10
N LEU A 467 47.33 -28.94 18.78
CA LEU A 467 48.28 -29.91 18.24
C LEU A 467 47.59 -31.14 17.62
N ILE A 468 46.25 -31.21 17.67
CA ILE A 468 45.49 -32.32 17.11
C ILE A 468 44.91 -31.96 15.74
N GLY A 469 44.98 -32.90 14.80
CA GLY A 469 44.45 -32.71 13.45
C GLY A 469 45.37 -31.93 12.52
N GLU A 470 44.81 -31.48 11.41
CA GLU A 470 45.52 -30.75 10.36
C GLU A 470 45.39 -29.24 10.56
N SER A 471 46.46 -28.48 10.38
CA SER A 471 46.40 -27.01 10.43
C SER A 471 45.56 -26.46 9.27
N VAL A 472 44.68 -25.49 9.58
CA VAL A 472 43.77 -24.88 8.61
C VAL A 472 44.04 -23.38 8.51
N GLU A 473 44.34 -22.94 7.30
CA GLU A 473 44.41 -21.51 6.97
C GLU A 473 43.05 -20.82 7.17
N ARG A 474 43.06 -19.57 7.64
CA ARG A 474 41.83 -18.83 7.96
C ARG A 474 40.85 -18.73 6.78
N SER A 475 41.35 -18.62 5.55
CA SER A 475 40.53 -18.58 4.34
C SER A 475 39.87 -19.92 3.99
N ASN A 476 40.35 -21.02 4.57
CA ASN A 476 39.94 -22.40 4.29
C ASN A 476 39.14 -23.02 5.45
N LEU A 477 38.73 -22.20 6.43
CA LEU A 477 37.90 -22.63 7.56
C LEU A 477 36.59 -23.22 7.07
N GLN A 478 36.22 -24.36 7.64
CA GLN A 478 34.97 -25.06 7.43
C GLN A 478 34.23 -25.23 8.74
N PRO A 479 32.88 -25.25 8.72
CA PRO A 479 32.09 -25.52 9.91
C PRO A 479 32.57 -26.81 10.61
N GLY A 480 32.72 -26.75 11.93
CA GLY A 480 33.28 -27.81 12.76
C GLY A 480 34.75 -27.58 13.14
N ASP A 481 35.55 -26.86 12.34
CA ASP A 481 36.96 -26.61 12.65
C ASP A 481 37.13 -25.94 14.03
N ILE A 482 38.22 -26.28 14.73
CA ILE A 482 38.56 -25.63 16.00
C ILE A 482 39.44 -24.42 15.69
N VAL A 483 39.01 -23.26 16.16
CA VAL A 483 39.72 -21.99 16.03
C VAL A 483 40.30 -21.60 17.38
N PHE A 484 41.51 -21.06 17.40
CA PHE A 484 42.22 -20.72 18.62
C PHE A 484 42.51 -19.24 18.74
N PHE A 485 42.38 -18.74 19.97
CA PHE A 485 42.67 -17.35 20.33
C PHE A 485 43.68 -17.29 21.46
N LYS A 486 44.64 -16.37 21.39
CA LYS A 486 45.59 -16.09 22.48
C LYS A 486 45.06 -14.98 23.39
N LEU A 487 44.69 -15.36 24.61
CA LEU A 487 44.47 -14.45 25.73
C LEU A 487 45.57 -14.70 26.76
N THR A 488 45.22 -14.79 28.04
CA THR A 488 46.10 -15.32 29.10
C THR A 488 46.44 -16.79 28.86
N ALA A 489 45.49 -17.55 28.29
CA ALA A 489 45.66 -18.92 27.82
C ALA A 489 45.29 -19.05 26.33
N ILE A 490 45.43 -20.25 25.77
CA ILE A 490 44.91 -20.58 24.45
C ILE A 490 43.44 -20.98 24.61
N ASN A 491 42.55 -20.20 24.01
CA ASN A 491 41.11 -20.41 24.09
C ASN A 491 40.63 -21.02 22.76
N PRO A 492 40.16 -22.28 22.77
CA PRO A 492 39.56 -22.91 21.60
C PRO A 492 38.10 -22.48 21.43
N ALA A 493 37.62 -22.52 20.19
CA ALA A 493 36.26 -22.20 19.79
C ALA A 493 35.88 -23.02 18.56
N ILE A 494 34.58 -23.32 18.38
CA ILE A 494 34.11 -24.10 17.23
C ILE A 494 33.66 -23.16 16.12
N TYR A 495 34.25 -23.26 14.94
CA TYR A 495 33.83 -22.49 13.78
C TYR A 495 32.49 -22.99 13.24
N ILE A 496 31.57 -22.07 12.96
CA ILE A 496 30.21 -22.39 12.51
C ILE A 496 29.87 -21.76 11.15
N GLY A 497 30.87 -21.32 10.39
CA GLY A 497 30.68 -20.59 9.13
C GLY A 497 30.54 -19.08 9.34
N ASN A 498 30.49 -18.31 8.25
CA ASN A 498 30.20 -16.87 8.25
C ASN A 498 31.08 -16.00 9.17
N ASN A 499 32.34 -16.41 9.38
CA ASN A 499 33.25 -15.79 10.36
C ASN A 499 32.71 -15.82 11.80
N GLN A 500 31.89 -16.81 12.14
CA GLN A 500 31.34 -16.98 13.47
C GLN A 500 31.91 -18.22 14.13
N VAL A 501 32.05 -18.13 15.45
CA VAL A 501 32.42 -19.25 16.32
C VAL A 501 31.45 -19.36 17.49
N VAL A 502 31.24 -20.59 17.96
CA VAL A 502 30.63 -20.87 19.27
C VAL A 502 31.75 -21.12 20.27
N HIS A 503 31.68 -20.43 21.40
CA HIS A 503 32.69 -20.50 22.46
C HIS A 503 32.09 -20.07 23.80
N VAL A 504 32.86 -20.24 24.86
CA VAL A 504 32.43 -19.89 26.22
C VAL A 504 33.09 -18.59 26.66
N THR A 505 32.32 -17.69 27.27
CA THR A 505 32.83 -16.44 27.87
C THR A 505 32.40 -16.34 29.32
N VAL A 506 33.23 -15.66 30.13
CA VAL A 506 32.94 -15.45 31.56
C VAL A 506 31.62 -14.72 31.79
N SER A 507 31.27 -13.76 30.93
CA SER A 507 30.06 -12.95 31.07
C SER A 507 28.79 -13.68 30.64
N ASP A 508 28.84 -14.40 29.53
CA ASP A 508 27.62 -14.84 28.84
C ASP A 508 27.53 -16.37 28.67
N GLY A 509 28.46 -17.13 29.25
CA GLY A 509 28.53 -18.57 29.04
C GLY A 509 28.77 -18.92 27.58
N VAL A 510 28.10 -19.97 27.08
CA VAL A 510 28.20 -20.39 25.68
C VAL A 510 27.48 -19.38 24.78
N ARG A 511 28.20 -18.81 23.81
CA ARG A 511 27.68 -17.79 22.89
C ARG A 511 28.29 -17.85 21.50
N ILE A 512 27.63 -17.20 20.54
CA ILE A 512 28.18 -16.95 19.21
C ILE A 512 28.96 -15.64 19.20
N THR A 513 30.09 -15.60 18.48
CA THR A 513 30.85 -14.38 18.23
C THR A 513 31.37 -14.34 16.80
N ASN A 514 31.22 -13.18 16.14
CA ASN A 514 31.84 -12.95 14.84
C ASN A 514 33.31 -12.54 15.02
N ILE A 515 34.23 -13.37 14.53
CA ILE A 515 35.68 -13.24 14.75
C ILE A 515 36.34 -12.26 13.77
N LYS A 516 35.56 -11.67 12.86
CA LYS A 516 36.00 -10.61 11.95
C LYS A 516 35.57 -9.23 12.45
N THR A 517 34.31 -9.09 12.85
CA THR A 517 33.74 -7.79 13.26
C THR A 517 33.95 -7.47 14.74
N ASN A 518 34.22 -8.47 15.58
CA ASN A 518 34.56 -8.25 16.98
C ASN A 518 36.07 -7.99 17.15
N THR A 519 36.43 -6.73 17.35
CA THR A 519 37.83 -6.27 17.47
C THR A 519 38.59 -6.96 18.60
N SER A 520 37.93 -7.23 19.73
CA SER A 520 38.52 -7.92 20.90
C SER A 520 38.92 -9.37 20.64
N TRP A 521 38.41 -10.00 19.58
CA TRP A 521 38.69 -11.39 19.20
C TRP A 521 39.51 -11.48 17.91
N SER A 522 39.24 -10.60 16.95
CA SER A 522 39.89 -10.62 15.63
C SER A 522 41.42 -10.54 15.69
N SER A 523 41.98 -9.74 16.60
CA SER A 523 43.42 -9.56 16.81
C SER A 523 44.07 -10.70 17.60
N LYS A 524 43.28 -11.57 18.22
CA LYS A 524 43.75 -12.65 19.08
C LYS A 524 43.80 -14.01 18.38
N TYR A 525 43.29 -14.10 17.16
CA TYR A 525 43.33 -15.34 16.36
C TYR A 525 44.79 -15.77 16.16
N ILE A 526 45.10 -17.03 16.49
CA ILE A 526 46.45 -17.59 16.36
C ILE A 526 46.53 -18.84 15.49
N GLY A 527 45.40 -19.38 15.06
CA GLY A 527 45.36 -20.53 14.16
C GLY A 527 44.06 -21.30 14.25
N ALA A 528 43.97 -22.36 13.45
CA ALA A 528 42.87 -23.32 13.48
C ALA A 528 43.35 -24.72 13.10
N VAL A 529 42.60 -25.73 13.54
CA VAL A 529 42.81 -27.11 13.15
C VAL A 529 41.50 -27.77 12.72
N ARG A 530 41.62 -28.74 11.81
CA ARG A 530 40.55 -29.65 11.43
C ARG A 530 40.86 -31.02 11.98
N VAL A 531 39.97 -31.49 12.85
CA VAL A 531 40.06 -32.84 13.42
C VAL A 531 39.30 -33.79 12.50
N VAL A 532 40.04 -34.54 11.70
CA VAL A 532 39.52 -35.61 10.84
C VAL A 532 39.48 -36.92 11.61
N LYS A 533 38.47 -37.75 11.33
CA LYS A 533 38.29 -39.07 11.93
C LYS A 533 39.16 -40.13 11.25
#